data_AF-A0A812GFK1-F1
#
_entry.id   AF-A0A812GFK1-F1
#
_cell.length_a   1.000
_cell.length_b   1.000
_cell.length_c   1.000
_cell.angle_alpha   90.00
_cell.angle_beta   90.00
_cell.angle_gamma   90.00
#
_symmetry.space_group_name_H-M   'P 1'
#
loop_
_entity.id
_entity.type
_entity.pdbx_description
1 polymer ?
#
loop_
_entity_poly.entity_id
_entity_poly.type
_entity_poly.pdbx_seq_one_letter_code
_entity_poly.pdbx_strand_id
1 'polypeptide(L)'
;WLLPGSSKGDGRYGPWPCSGEIDVLETVDGDPHGAFNLVAGFGSSSGNCFDPAAVSCNACAPPQYCTSTTLADAAASHYFVEDVDCAANQKSWQEHLFVLYWQRDVITTFVDPHLSYDASGHLIGIQAKKHANSYASFKTYHRSSTPTWAAVQDYMGKCFPGRHSPDAPFDIPMKIVLNIAVGGYGGAPCFWGGDACQAQCGGAIGAELILSDISVWQ
;
A
#
# COMPACT_ATOMS: atom_id res chain seq x y z
N TRP A 1 -3.74 -4.73 -0.77
CA TRP A 1 -2.29 -4.42 -0.86
C TRP A 1 -1.56 -5.53 -1.61
N LEU A 2 -0.25 -5.38 -1.86
CA LEU A 2 0.56 -6.32 -2.63
C LEU A 2 1.87 -6.63 -1.90
N LEU A 3 2.28 -7.90 -1.98
CA LEU A 3 3.58 -8.41 -1.52
C LEU A 3 4.24 -9.26 -2.61
N PRO A 4 5.55 -9.52 -2.54
CA PRO A 4 6.19 -10.52 -3.37
C PRO A 4 5.50 -11.88 -3.33
N GLY A 5 5.43 -12.54 -4.49
CA GLY A 5 4.68 -13.77 -4.69
C GLY A 5 5.17 -15.02 -3.92
N SER A 6 6.23 -14.94 -3.11
CA SER A 6 6.65 -16.10 -2.31
C SER A 6 5.66 -16.41 -1.18
N SER A 7 5.73 -17.63 -0.66
CA SER A 7 4.82 -18.13 0.39
C SER A 7 4.85 -17.29 1.67
N LYS A 8 5.99 -16.63 1.97
CA LYS A 8 6.15 -15.78 3.16
C LYS A 8 6.03 -14.29 2.88
N GLY A 9 5.83 -13.87 1.62
CA GLY A 9 5.98 -12.47 1.22
C GLY A 9 7.45 -12.03 1.15
N ASP A 10 8.38 -12.97 1.31
CA ASP A 10 9.81 -12.76 1.10
C ASP A 10 10.07 -12.57 -0.40
N GLY A 11 10.82 -11.53 -0.76
CA GLY A 11 11.17 -11.24 -2.14
C GLY A 11 12.55 -11.77 -2.51
N ARG A 12 12.99 -11.42 -3.74
CA ARG A 12 14.39 -11.58 -4.17
C ARG A 12 15.38 -10.89 -3.22
N TYR A 13 14.90 -9.88 -2.49
CA TYR A 13 15.66 -9.01 -1.59
C TYR A 13 15.53 -9.39 -0.12
N GLY A 14 15.04 -10.60 0.19
CA GLY A 14 14.80 -11.03 1.56
C GLY A 14 13.40 -10.67 2.05
N PRO A 15 13.17 -10.67 3.37
CA PRO A 15 11.86 -10.47 3.98
C PRO A 15 11.48 -8.99 4.04
N TRP A 16 10.25 -8.75 4.49
CA TRP A 16 9.75 -7.41 4.74
C TRP A 16 10.66 -6.62 5.70
N PRO A 17 10.91 -5.32 5.46
CA PRO A 17 10.39 -4.50 4.36
C PRO A 17 11.28 -4.52 3.09
N CYS A 18 12.43 -5.21 3.09
CA CYS A 18 13.31 -5.29 1.92
C CYS A 18 12.60 -5.88 0.70
N SER A 19 11.65 -6.78 0.94
CA SER A 19 10.82 -7.44 -0.07
C SER A 19 9.95 -6.45 -0.87
N GLY A 20 9.62 -5.29 -0.30
CA GLY A 20 8.71 -4.30 -0.87
C GLY A 20 7.25 -4.62 -0.61
N GLU A 21 6.44 -3.60 -0.40
CA GLU A 21 4.98 -3.67 -0.26
C GLU A 21 4.33 -2.46 -0.95
N ILE A 22 3.20 -2.70 -1.61
CA ILE A 22 2.39 -1.68 -2.28
C ILE A 22 0.96 -1.76 -1.75
N ASP A 23 0.58 -0.79 -0.95
CA ASP A 23 -0.76 -0.68 -0.41
C ASP A 23 -1.60 0.18 -1.33
N VAL A 24 -2.39 -0.46 -2.20
CA VAL A 24 -3.29 0.22 -3.15
C VAL A 24 -4.34 1.05 -2.42
N LEU A 25 -4.84 0.52 -1.30
CA LEU A 25 -5.86 1.07 -0.43
C LEU A 25 -5.64 0.52 0.98
N GLU A 26 -5.43 1.42 1.93
CA GLU A 26 -5.71 1.21 3.35
C GLU A 26 -6.75 2.22 3.80
N THR A 27 -7.70 1.78 4.61
CA THR A 27 -8.69 2.66 5.24
C THR A 27 -9.04 2.10 6.61
N VAL A 28 -9.61 2.96 7.46
CA VAL A 28 -10.04 2.60 8.81
C VAL A 28 -11.47 3.08 9.02
N ASP A 29 -12.33 2.18 9.51
CA ASP A 29 -13.72 2.49 9.84
C ASP A 29 -14.46 3.19 8.68
N GLY A 30 -15.00 4.39 8.92
CA GLY A 30 -15.67 5.21 7.91
C GLY A 30 -14.85 6.42 7.47
N ASP A 31 -13.52 6.37 7.52
CA ASP A 31 -12.67 7.45 6.97
C ASP A 31 -13.05 7.65 5.49
N PRO A 32 -13.37 8.89 5.05
CA PRO A 32 -13.68 9.16 3.65
C PRO A 32 -12.47 9.05 2.71
N HIS A 33 -11.28 8.76 3.23
CA HIS A 33 -10.04 8.63 2.47
C HIS A 33 -9.51 7.20 2.46
N GLY A 34 -8.81 6.88 1.36
CA GLY A 34 -7.90 5.76 1.28
C GLY A 34 -6.46 6.26 1.36
N ALA A 35 -5.57 5.47 1.95
CA ALA A 35 -4.15 5.73 1.97
C ALA A 35 -3.43 4.88 0.91
N PHE A 36 -2.56 5.51 0.12
CA PHE A 36 -1.66 4.87 -0.82
C PHE A 36 -0.25 4.82 -0.22
N ASN A 37 0.25 3.60 0.03
CA ASN A 37 1.53 3.42 0.70
C ASN A 37 2.50 2.56 -0.11
N LEU A 38 3.75 3.02 -0.15
CA LEU A 38 4.88 2.23 -0.63
C LEU A 38 5.81 1.97 0.55
N VAL A 39 6.05 0.70 0.86
CA VAL A 39 6.97 0.29 1.92
C VAL A 39 8.17 -0.42 1.32
N ALA A 40 9.36 -0.03 1.77
CA ALA A 40 10.61 -0.67 1.37
C ALA A 40 11.70 -0.50 2.44
N GLY A 41 12.68 -1.41 2.47
CA GLY A 41 13.88 -1.24 3.29
C GLY A 41 14.94 -0.37 2.60
N PHE A 42 15.58 0.55 3.33
CA PHE A 42 16.78 1.27 2.89
C PHE A 42 17.86 1.28 3.96
N GLY A 43 19.13 1.40 3.56
CA GLY A 43 20.25 1.43 4.50
C GLY A 43 20.34 2.77 5.22
N SER A 44 20.51 2.76 6.55
CA SER A 44 20.75 3.97 7.32
C SER A 44 22.01 3.87 8.15
N SER A 45 22.87 4.88 8.04
CA SER A 45 24.07 5.01 8.87
C SER A 45 23.81 5.81 10.15
N SER A 46 22.63 6.39 10.33
CA SER A 46 22.37 7.41 11.36
C SER A 46 21.58 6.94 12.59
N GLY A 47 21.14 5.67 12.64
CA GLY A 47 20.42 5.11 13.81
C GLY A 47 19.02 5.69 14.09
N ASN A 48 18.62 6.78 13.42
CA ASN A 48 17.28 7.36 13.50
C ASN A 48 16.35 6.67 12.49
N CYS A 49 15.89 5.47 12.81
CA CYS A 49 14.82 4.80 12.08
C CYS A 49 13.50 4.91 12.85
N PHE A 50 12.38 4.97 12.14
CA PHE A 50 11.04 4.87 12.74
C PHE A 50 10.81 3.49 13.38
N ASP A 51 11.46 2.45 12.84
CA ASP A 51 11.46 1.09 13.39
C ASP A 51 12.81 0.38 13.10
N PRO A 52 13.81 0.48 14.00
CA PRO A 52 15.08 -0.21 13.85
C PRO A 52 15.04 -1.57 14.55
N ALA A 53 14.56 -2.65 13.93
CA ALA A 53 14.96 -4.03 14.30
C ALA A 53 14.25 -5.15 13.49
N ALA A 54 14.84 -5.60 12.38
CA ALA A 54 14.75 -7.02 12.02
C ALA A 54 16.00 -7.51 11.27
N VAL A 55 16.75 -8.43 11.88
CA VAL A 55 18.03 -8.99 11.36
C VAL A 55 17.94 -9.52 9.92
N SER A 56 16.74 -9.78 9.43
CA SER A 56 16.48 -10.57 8.23
C SER A 56 16.50 -9.75 6.92
N CYS A 57 16.44 -8.41 6.96
CA CYS A 57 16.58 -7.51 5.81
C CYS A 57 18.06 -7.06 5.58
N ASN A 58 19.04 -7.88 6.00
CA ASN A 58 20.45 -7.49 6.07
C ASN A 58 21.37 -8.40 5.23
N ALA A 59 21.26 -8.31 3.90
CA ALA A 59 22.25 -8.93 3.00
C ALA A 59 23.61 -8.17 3.02
N CYS A 60 23.60 -6.91 3.48
CA CYS A 60 24.82 -6.25 3.91
C CYS A 60 25.23 -6.73 5.32
N ALA A 61 26.52 -6.71 5.66
CA ALA A 61 26.91 -6.73 7.08
C ALA A 61 26.33 -5.48 7.77
N PRO A 62 26.18 -5.44 9.11
CA PRO A 62 25.72 -4.23 9.83
C PRO A 62 26.37 -2.95 9.23
N PRO A 63 25.55 -1.99 8.77
CA PRO A 63 24.66 -1.21 9.64
C PRO A 63 23.17 -1.54 9.49
N GLN A 64 22.38 -0.98 10.40
CA GLN A 64 20.92 -1.10 10.47
C GLN A 64 20.27 -0.63 9.15
N TYR A 65 19.23 -1.33 8.69
CA TYR A 65 18.31 -0.78 7.69
C TYR A 65 17.18 -0.03 8.41
N CYS A 66 16.54 0.91 7.71
CA CYS A 66 15.30 1.54 8.12
C CYS A 66 14.17 1.16 7.16
N THR A 67 12.95 1.19 7.67
CA THR A 67 11.73 1.16 6.85
C THR A 67 11.47 2.54 6.24
N SER A 68 11.41 2.60 4.92
CA SER A 68 10.77 3.68 4.17
C SER A 68 9.28 3.38 4.09
N THR A 69 8.45 4.35 4.44
CA THR A 69 7.01 4.34 4.18
C THR A 69 6.59 5.73 3.72
N THR A 70 5.71 5.80 2.72
CA THR A 70 5.16 7.09 2.30
C THR A 70 4.15 7.63 3.31
N LEU A 71 3.55 6.78 4.16
CA LEU A 71 2.66 7.20 5.26
C LEU A 71 3.34 8.08 6.32
N ALA A 72 4.67 8.20 6.30
CA ALA A 72 5.38 9.20 7.09
C ALA A 72 4.87 10.64 6.79
N ASP A 73 4.33 10.87 5.59
CA ASP A 73 3.50 12.04 5.24
C ASP A 73 2.07 11.56 4.91
N ALA A 74 1.25 11.41 5.95
CA ALA A 74 -0.12 10.91 5.83
C ALA A 74 -0.99 11.80 4.93
N ALA A 75 -0.87 13.13 5.05
CA ALA A 75 -1.63 14.07 4.23
C ALA A 75 -1.28 13.95 2.75
N ALA A 76 -0.01 13.71 2.42
CA ALA A 76 0.39 13.44 1.05
C ALA A 76 -0.06 12.05 0.59
N SER A 77 -0.17 11.05 1.47
CA SER A 77 -0.46 9.67 1.08
C SER A 77 -1.93 9.38 0.83
N HIS A 78 -2.83 10.25 1.30
CA HIS A 78 -4.26 10.03 1.19
C HIS A 78 -4.84 10.52 -0.15
N TYR A 79 -5.90 9.85 -0.58
CA TYR A 79 -6.79 10.26 -1.68
C TYR A 79 -8.23 10.06 -1.21
N PHE A 80 -9.14 10.88 -1.72
CA PHE A 80 -10.54 10.83 -1.32
C PHE A 80 -11.25 9.67 -2.03
N VAL A 81 -12.11 8.97 -1.29
CA VAL A 81 -12.97 7.90 -1.81
C VAL A 81 -14.39 8.44 -1.89
N GLU A 82 -15.07 8.55 -0.75
CA GLU A 82 -16.37 9.18 -0.61
C GLU A 82 -16.72 9.50 0.85
N ASP A 83 -17.69 10.39 1.06
CA ASP A 83 -18.25 10.64 2.39
C ASP A 83 -19.22 9.51 2.78
N VAL A 84 -18.91 8.80 3.86
CA VAL A 84 -19.77 7.71 4.37
C VAL A 84 -21.09 8.28 4.90
N ASP A 85 -22.21 7.68 4.50
CA ASP A 85 -23.52 7.99 5.08
C ASP A 85 -23.58 7.52 6.54
N CYS A 86 -23.28 8.44 7.45
CA CYS A 86 -23.29 8.19 8.88
C CYS A 86 -24.70 8.04 9.47
N ALA A 87 -25.76 8.35 8.71
CA ALA A 87 -27.14 8.16 9.12
C ALA A 87 -27.69 6.77 8.72
N ALA A 88 -26.98 6.03 7.85
CA ALA A 88 -27.35 4.67 7.49
C ALA A 88 -27.19 3.70 8.68
N ASN A 89 -28.06 2.70 8.75
CA ASN A 89 -27.98 1.64 9.77
C ASN A 89 -26.69 0.83 9.67
N GLN A 90 -26.09 0.77 8.48
CA GLN A 90 -24.78 0.18 8.21
C GLN A 90 -23.95 1.25 7.51
N LYS A 91 -22.89 1.69 8.18
CA LYS A 91 -21.92 2.62 7.60
C LYS A 91 -21.07 1.84 6.61
N SER A 92 -21.20 2.15 5.33
CA SER A 92 -20.41 1.53 4.29
C SER A 92 -20.13 2.54 3.19
N TRP A 93 -19.11 2.25 2.39
CA TRP A 93 -19.02 2.88 1.09
C TRP A 93 -19.99 2.24 0.10
N GLN A 94 -20.33 2.98 -0.95
CA GLN A 94 -20.78 2.41 -2.21
C GLN A 94 -19.65 1.61 -2.87
N GLU A 95 -20.00 0.84 -3.89
CA GLU A 95 -19.00 0.15 -4.68
C GLU A 95 -18.12 1.16 -5.44
N HIS A 96 -16.80 1.00 -5.33
CA HIS A 96 -15.80 1.80 -6.03
C HIS A 96 -14.83 0.92 -6.81
N LEU A 97 -14.29 1.49 -7.88
CA LEU A 97 -13.21 0.88 -8.65
C LEU A 97 -11.87 1.45 -8.21
N PHE A 98 -11.02 0.61 -7.60
CA PHE A 98 -9.63 0.94 -7.30
C PHE A 98 -8.72 0.39 -8.38
N VAL A 99 -7.84 1.24 -8.94
CA VAL A 99 -6.90 0.84 -10.00
C VAL A 99 -5.47 1.17 -9.61
N LEU A 100 -4.61 0.16 -9.63
CA LEU A 100 -3.16 0.34 -9.53
C LEU A 100 -2.55 0.37 -10.94
N TYR A 101 -1.98 1.50 -11.32
CA TYR A 101 -1.11 1.62 -12.49
C TYR A 101 0.34 1.54 -12.07
N TRP A 102 1.06 0.57 -12.62
CA TRP A 102 2.45 0.29 -12.26
C TRP A 102 3.33 0.29 -13.49
N GLN A 103 4.28 1.21 -13.51
CA GLN A 103 5.33 1.32 -14.53
C GLN A 103 6.68 1.51 -13.85
N ARG A 104 7.74 1.48 -14.66
CA ARG A 104 9.13 1.63 -14.23
C ARG A 104 9.33 2.80 -13.27
N ASP A 105 8.98 4.01 -13.68
CA ASP A 105 9.32 5.23 -12.93
C ASP A 105 8.15 5.84 -12.16
N VAL A 106 6.97 5.22 -12.25
CA VAL A 106 5.74 5.75 -11.67
C VAL A 106 4.82 4.62 -11.22
N ILE A 107 4.30 4.77 -9.99
CA ILE A 107 3.20 3.95 -9.49
C ILE A 107 2.09 4.90 -9.07
N THR A 108 0.87 4.64 -9.55
CA THR A 108 -0.30 5.47 -9.28
C THR A 108 -1.47 4.59 -8.84
N THR A 109 -2.17 5.00 -7.79
CA THR A 109 -3.49 4.46 -7.46
C THR A 109 -4.57 5.45 -7.88
N PHE A 110 -5.73 4.94 -8.29
CA PHE A 110 -6.91 5.72 -8.67
C PHE A 110 -8.16 5.17 -8.00
N VAL A 111 -9.10 6.06 -7.71
CA VAL A 111 -10.49 5.78 -7.34
C VAL A 111 -11.39 6.23 -8.48
N ASP A 112 -12.24 5.31 -8.92
CA ASP A 112 -13.23 5.49 -9.98
C ASP A 112 -12.68 6.19 -11.23
N PRO A 113 -11.49 5.82 -11.76
CA PRO A 113 -11.00 6.45 -12.98
C PRO A 113 -11.90 6.11 -14.17
N HIS A 114 -11.93 6.99 -15.16
CA HIS A 114 -12.47 6.63 -16.46
C HIS A 114 -11.45 5.75 -17.21
N LEU A 115 -11.83 4.50 -17.44
CA LEU A 115 -11.04 3.55 -18.21
C LEU A 115 -11.42 3.59 -19.69
N SER A 116 -10.44 3.65 -20.57
CA SER A 116 -10.63 3.66 -22.03
C SER A 116 -10.02 2.41 -22.65
N TYR A 117 -10.76 1.77 -23.55
CA TYR A 117 -10.38 0.51 -24.17
C TYR A 117 -10.32 0.66 -25.69
N ASP A 118 -9.43 -0.11 -26.34
CA ASP A 118 -9.42 -0.22 -27.79
C ASP A 118 -10.56 -1.12 -28.32
N ALA A 119 -10.67 -1.25 -29.64
CA ALA A 119 -11.72 -2.06 -30.26
C ALA A 119 -11.59 -3.57 -29.97
N SER A 120 -10.45 -4.03 -29.48
CA SER A 120 -10.21 -5.41 -29.02
C SER A 120 -10.45 -5.59 -27.51
N GLY A 121 -10.80 -4.53 -26.79
CA GLY A 121 -11.03 -4.57 -25.34
C GLY A 121 -9.76 -4.45 -24.49
N HIS A 122 -8.61 -4.10 -25.06
CA HIS A 122 -7.41 -3.83 -24.26
C HIS A 122 -7.50 -2.44 -23.62
N LEU A 123 -7.07 -2.34 -22.36
CA LEU A 123 -7.00 -1.07 -21.64
C LEU A 123 -5.92 -0.19 -22.27
N ILE A 124 -6.30 0.98 -22.79
CA ILE A 124 -5.39 1.94 -23.45
C ILE A 124 -5.30 3.29 -22.73
N GLY A 125 -6.12 3.53 -21.71
CA GLY A 125 -6.09 4.79 -20.98
C GLY A 125 -6.76 4.71 -19.62
N ILE A 126 -6.18 5.42 -18.66
CA ILE A 126 -6.70 5.63 -17.32
C ILE A 126 -6.73 7.15 -17.10
N GLN A 127 -7.92 7.70 -16.89
CA GLN A 127 -8.09 9.12 -16.60
C GLN A 127 -8.67 9.30 -15.20
N ALA A 128 -7.96 10.03 -14.34
CA ALA A 128 -8.44 10.33 -13.00
C ALA A 128 -9.77 11.10 -13.04
N LYS A 129 -10.68 10.74 -12.14
CA LYS A 129 -11.93 11.45 -11.90
C LYS A 129 -11.63 12.75 -11.15
N LYS A 130 -12.40 13.79 -11.42
CA LYS A 130 -12.37 15.01 -10.60
C LYS A 130 -13.53 14.94 -9.63
N HIS A 131 -13.25 14.96 -8.33
CA HIS A 131 -14.31 15.12 -7.34
C HIS A 131 -14.80 16.57 -7.32
N ALA A 132 -16.08 16.76 -7.06
CA ALA A 132 -16.70 18.09 -6.99
C ALA A 132 -16.14 18.94 -5.83
N ASN A 133 -15.61 18.30 -4.80
CA ASN A 133 -15.07 18.90 -3.58
C ASN A 133 -13.55 19.19 -3.66
N SER A 134 -12.95 19.17 -4.86
CA SER A 134 -11.52 19.44 -5.13
C SER A 134 -10.51 18.42 -4.58
N TYR A 135 -10.95 17.36 -3.89
CA TYR A 135 -10.03 16.30 -3.47
C TYR A 135 -9.52 15.49 -4.66
N ALA A 136 -8.30 14.97 -4.52
CA ALA A 136 -7.69 14.09 -5.51
C ALA A 136 -8.33 12.69 -5.43
N SER A 137 -8.75 12.16 -6.59
CA SER A 137 -9.22 10.78 -6.74
C SER A 137 -8.08 9.80 -7.04
N PHE A 138 -6.83 10.25 -6.94
CA PHE A 138 -5.67 9.47 -7.34
C PHE A 138 -4.45 9.96 -6.58
N LYS A 139 -3.47 9.07 -6.43
CA LYS A 139 -2.17 9.41 -5.88
C LYS A 139 -1.07 8.79 -6.70
N THR A 140 -0.08 9.61 -7.06
CA THR A 140 1.08 9.19 -7.84
C THR A 140 2.35 9.32 -7.03
N TYR A 141 3.19 8.29 -7.10
CA TYR A 141 4.57 8.30 -6.65
C TYR A 141 5.49 8.16 -7.85
N HIS A 142 6.41 9.12 -7.98
CA HIS A 142 7.48 9.08 -8.97
C HIS A 142 8.78 8.70 -8.27
N ARG A 143 9.53 7.79 -8.89
CA ARG A 143 10.85 7.38 -8.39
C ARG A 143 11.77 8.55 -8.04
N SER A 144 11.76 9.60 -8.87
CA SER A 144 12.64 10.75 -8.72
C SER A 144 12.27 11.69 -7.56
N SER A 145 11.04 11.63 -7.06
CA SER A 145 10.53 12.59 -6.06
C SER A 145 9.94 11.94 -4.82
N THR A 146 9.67 10.63 -4.81
CA THR A 146 9.25 9.93 -3.61
C THR A 146 10.41 9.87 -2.62
N PRO A 147 10.22 10.37 -1.39
CA PRO A 147 11.25 10.36 -0.38
C PRO A 147 11.85 8.96 -0.20
N THR A 148 13.17 8.90 -0.09
CA THR A 148 13.97 7.69 0.17
C THR A 148 13.91 6.57 -0.89
N TRP A 149 13.15 6.69 -1.99
CA TRP A 149 13.13 5.65 -3.05
C TRP A 149 14.51 5.51 -3.72
N ALA A 150 15.23 6.60 -3.97
CA ALA A 150 16.62 6.54 -4.43
C ALA A 150 17.54 5.81 -3.41
N ALA A 151 17.35 6.07 -2.11
CA ALA A 151 18.12 5.40 -1.06
C ALA A 151 17.79 3.89 -0.97
N VAL A 152 16.54 3.51 -1.22
CA VAL A 152 16.13 2.10 -1.38
C VAL A 152 16.90 1.48 -2.55
N GLN A 153 16.98 2.13 -3.71
CA GLN A 153 17.73 1.61 -4.86
C GLN A 153 19.21 1.45 -4.57
N ASP A 154 19.85 2.48 -3.99
CA ASP A 154 21.26 2.41 -3.62
C ASP A 154 21.52 1.26 -2.64
N TYR A 155 20.60 1.05 -1.68
CA TYR A 155 20.67 -0.07 -0.75
C TYR A 155 20.52 -1.42 -1.46
N MET A 156 19.52 -1.58 -2.32
CA MET A 156 19.32 -2.81 -3.09
C MET A 156 20.53 -3.09 -3.98
N GLY A 157 21.10 -2.04 -4.58
CA GLY A 157 22.29 -2.10 -5.41
C GLY A 157 23.51 -2.61 -4.66
N LYS A 158 23.74 -2.04 -3.48
CA LYS A 158 24.87 -2.37 -2.61
C LYS A 158 24.75 -3.75 -1.97
N CYS A 159 23.57 -4.10 -1.46
CA CYS A 159 23.39 -5.29 -0.62
C CYS A 159 22.94 -6.53 -1.41
N PHE A 160 22.44 -6.36 -2.64
CA PHE A 160 22.04 -7.45 -3.51
C PHE A 160 22.69 -7.32 -4.90
N PRO A 161 24.03 -7.35 -4.98
CA PRO A 161 24.76 -7.19 -6.23
C PRO A 161 24.38 -8.31 -7.22
N GLY A 162 24.11 -7.92 -8.47
CA GLY A 162 23.71 -8.83 -9.54
C GLY A 162 22.29 -9.41 -9.43
N ARG A 163 21.50 -8.99 -8.43
CA ARG A 163 20.10 -9.43 -8.24
C ARG A 163 19.08 -8.32 -8.42
N HIS A 164 19.46 -7.07 -8.16
CA HIS A 164 18.57 -5.92 -8.30
C HIS A 164 18.48 -5.44 -9.75
N SER A 165 17.30 -5.00 -10.17
CA SER A 165 17.15 -4.09 -11.30
C SER A 165 16.99 -2.65 -10.80
N PRO A 166 16.98 -1.64 -11.70
CA PRO A 166 16.61 -0.28 -11.32
C PRO A 166 15.19 -0.14 -10.77
N ASP A 167 14.38 -1.20 -10.80
CA ASP A 167 12.99 -1.17 -10.36
C ASP A 167 12.78 -1.83 -8.98
N ALA A 168 13.86 -2.31 -8.37
CA ALA A 168 13.83 -2.92 -7.06
C ALA A 168 13.29 -1.96 -5.96
N PRO A 169 12.59 -2.48 -4.94
CA PRO A 169 12.19 -3.89 -4.76
C PRO A 169 10.94 -4.29 -5.55
N PHE A 170 10.32 -3.33 -6.25
CA PHE A 170 9.11 -3.49 -7.05
C PHE A 170 9.43 -3.96 -8.48
N ASP A 171 10.28 -4.98 -8.61
CA ASP A 171 10.70 -5.54 -9.89
C ASP A 171 10.53 -7.07 -9.97
N ILE A 172 9.65 -7.58 -9.11
CA ILE A 172 9.31 -8.99 -9.03
C ILE A 172 7.78 -9.16 -9.02
N PRO A 173 7.27 -10.32 -9.48
CA PRO A 173 5.85 -10.61 -9.39
C PRO A 173 5.34 -10.49 -7.96
N MET A 174 4.22 -9.79 -7.81
CA MET A 174 3.54 -9.60 -6.55
C MET A 174 2.20 -10.34 -6.52
N LYS A 175 1.83 -10.84 -5.35
CA LYS A 175 0.51 -11.38 -5.05
C LYS A 175 -0.36 -10.26 -4.46
N ILE A 176 -1.64 -10.31 -4.79
CA ILE A 176 -2.66 -9.45 -4.19
C ILE A 176 -3.03 -10.02 -2.82
N VAL A 177 -3.12 -9.16 -1.82
CA VAL A 177 -3.62 -9.50 -0.48
C VAL A 177 -4.84 -8.63 -0.19
N LEU A 178 -5.90 -9.30 0.26
CA LEU A 178 -7.19 -8.72 0.62
C LEU A 178 -7.50 -9.17 2.04
N ASN A 179 -7.77 -8.24 2.94
CA ASN A 179 -8.13 -8.56 4.32
C ASN A 179 -8.93 -7.42 4.94
N ILE A 180 -9.65 -7.76 6.01
CA ILE A 180 -10.14 -6.80 7.00
C ILE A 180 -9.31 -7.03 8.26
N ALA A 181 -8.61 -6.01 8.71
CA ALA A 181 -7.98 -6.03 10.02
C ALA A 181 -8.97 -5.53 11.08
N VAL A 182 -9.02 -6.20 12.24
CA VAL A 182 -9.75 -5.72 13.42
C VAL A 182 -8.70 -5.47 14.50
N GLY A 183 -8.51 -4.19 14.87
CA GLY A 183 -7.37 -3.73 15.67
C GLY A 183 -6.31 -3.04 14.81
N GLY A 184 -5.11 -2.83 15.38
CA GLY A 184 -4.02 -2.15 14.67
C GLY A 184 -2.86 -1.72 15.58
N TYR A 185 -1.86 -1.07 14.98
CA TYR A 185 -0.60 -0.68 15.64
C TYR A 185 -0.82 0.05 16.99
N GLY A 186 0.08 -0.16 17.96
CA GLY A 186 0.18 0.68 19.16
C GLY A 186 -0.77 0.38 20.32
N GLY A 187 -1.35 -0.82 20.42
CA GLY A 187 -2.18 -1.22 21.56
C GLY A 187 -3.68 -0.99 21.35
N ALA A 188 -4.17 -1.17 20.11
CA ALA A 188 -5.59 -1.15 19.82
C ALA A 188 -6.36 -2.14 20.74
N PRO A 189 -7.49 -1.73 21.34
CA PRO A 189 -8.20 -2.53 22.34
C PRO A 189 -8.92 -3.76 21.76
N CYS A 190 -8.94 -3.91 20.43
CA CYS A 190 -9.69 -4.91 19.69
C CYS A 190 -8.75 -5.90 18.99
N PHE A 191 -8.97 -7.20 19.17
CA PHE A 191 -8.32 -8.27 18.40
C PHE A 191 -9.25 -9.47 18.23
N TRP A 192 -9.08 -10.25 17.16
CA TRP A 192 -9.90 -11.43 16.88
C TRP A 192 -9.73 -12.51 17.97
N GLY A 193 -10.85 -12.99 18.53
CA GLY A 193 -10.86 -14.06 19.54
C GLY A 193 -10.70 -13.60 21.00
N GLY A 194 -10.69 -12.29 21.28
CA GLY A 194 -10.78 -11.77 22.64
C GLY A 194 -12.22 -11.60 23.10
N ASP A 195 -12.56 -12.08 24.31
CA ASP A 195 -13.86 -11.86 24.96
C ASP A 195 -14.01 -10.42 25.46
N ALA A 196 -14.04 -9.46 24.54
CA ALA A 196 -14.31 -8.07 24.84
C ALA A 196 -15.52 -7.58 24.02
N CYS A 197 -16.70 -8.09 24.37
CA CYS A 197 -17.98 -7.43 24.08
C CYS A 197 -18.21 -6.23 25.03
N GLN A 198 -17.22 -5.33 25.17
CA GLN A 198 -17.47 -4.00 25.72
C GLN A 198 -17.42 -3.00 24.57
N ALA A 199 -18.45 -2.15 24.51
CA ALA A 199 -18.81 -1.05 23.60
C ALA A 199 -17.83 -0.49 22.52
N GLN A 200 -16.52 -0.72 22.59
CA GLN A 200 -15.51 -0.16 21.70
C GLN A 200 -15.30 -0.93 20.39
N CYS A 201 -15.48 -2.26 20.36
CA CYS A 201 -15.20 -3.08 19.16
C CYS A 201 -16.44 -3.63 18.44
N GLY A 202 -17.63 -3.42 19.02
CA GLY A 202 -18.87 -4.04 18.54
C GLY A 202 -19.26 -3.66 17.11
N GLY A 203 -18.82 -2.49 16.63
CA GLY A 203 -19.08 -2.04 15.26
C GLY A 203 -18.25 -2.77 14.18
N ALA A 204 -17.16 -3.44 14.55
CA ALA A 204 -16.33 -4.20 13.61
C ALA A 204 -16.83 -5.64 13.42
N ILE A 205 -17.63 -6.17 14.35
CA ILE A 205 -18.17 -7.53 14.25
C ILE A 205 -19.23 -7.54 13.15
N GLY A 206 -19.03 -8.39 12.13
CA GLY A 206 -19.89 -8.44 10.96
C GLY A 206 -19.53 -7.42 9.88
N ALA A 207 -18.39 -6.72 9.99
CA ALA A 207 -17.84 -5.95 8.88
C ALA A 207 -17.46 -6.88 7.72
N GLU A 208 -17.76 -6.44 6.50
CA GLU A 208 -17.56 -7.22 5.27
C GLU A 208 -16.75 -6.40 4.26
N LEU A 209 -15.85 -7.09 3.56
CA LEU A 209 -15.17 -6.57 2.37
C LEU A 209 -15.79 -7.30 1.19
N ILE A 210 -16.61 -6.58 0.44
CA ILE A 210 -17.29 -7.12 -0.74
C ILE A 210 -16.46 -6.76 -1.96
N LEU A 211 -16.04 -7.79 -2.72
CA LEU A 211 -15.28 -7.63 -3.96
C LEU A 211 -16.09 -8.23 -5.10
N SER A 212 -16.47 -7.40 -6.06
CA SER A 212 -17.23 -7.84 -7.23
C SER A 212 -16.35 -8.41 -8.33
N ASP A 213 -15.18 -7.82 -8.59
CA ASP A 213 -14.25 -8.29 -9.61
C ASP A 213 -12.78 -7.91 -9.29
N ILE A 214 -11.85 -8.66 -9.87
CA ILE A 214 -10.43 -8.31 -9.93
C ILE A 214 -9.93 -8.60 -11.35
N SER A 215 -9.57 -7.53 -12.04
CA SER A 215 -9.04 -7.60 -13.40
C SER A 215 -7.58 -7.13 -13.42
N VAL A 216 -6.77 -7.76 -14.29
CA VAL A 216 -5.35 -7.41 -14.49
C VAL A 216 -5.10 -7.20 -15.98
N TRP A 217 -4.47 -6.08 -16.30
CA TRP A 217 -4.12 -5.70 -17.67
C TRP A 217 -2.59 -5.60 -17.80
N GLN A 218 -2.07 -5.83 -19.01
CA GLN A 218 -0.64 -5.75 -19.35
C GLN A 218 -0.45 -4.91 -20.62
#